data_AF-A0A7S2TRN7-F1
#
_entry.id   AF-A0A7S2TRN7-F1
#
_cell.length_a   1.000
_cell.length_b   1.000
_cell.length_c   1.000
_cell.angle_alpha   90.00
_cell.angle_beta   90.00
_cell.angle_gamma   90.00
#
_symmetry.space_group_name_H-M   'P 1'
#
loop_
_entity.id
_entity.type
_entity.pdbx_description
1 polymer ?
#
loop_
_entity_poly.entity_id
_entity_poly.type
_entity_poly.pdbx_seq_one_letter_code
_entity_poly.pdbx_strand_id
1 'polypeptide(L)'
;MGDRKDHDVYHERQSWQFCGIHAVNNLLQRQEFKKADFDRIAKTLAPNAFVNPHRSIWGTGNYDVNVLTMAMQEKDYDIRWFDRRKDPSVINLDEIIGFIINTKTPKFFSMYTSHHWFAVRVIKGKWTKFDSKNKIPTEIEGGIKGLHSYIKQLLAADSQVLIACNKGKGDVIYKNDSVKPSGGEKKQPQAGAGGGVGATAGELAKLEVS
;
A
#
# COMPACT_ATOMS: atom_id res chain seq x y z
N MET A 1 -23.07 34.30 -9.41
CA MET A 1 -22.03 33.26 -9.32
C MET A 1 -22.08 32.67 -7.93
N GLY A 2 -22.45 31.40 -7.79
CA GLY A 2 -22.58 30.75 -6.48
C GLY A 2 -21.23 30.62 -5.79
N ASP A 3 -21.18 31.11 -4.56
CA ASP A 3 -20.08 30.95 -3.61
C ASP A 3 -19.79 29.45 -3.45
N ARG A 4 -18.69 28.96 -4.04
CA ARG A 4 -18.25 27.58 -3.84
C ARG A 4 -17.79 27.51 -2.39
N LYS A 5 -18.64 26.99 -1.50
CA LYS A 5 -18.25 26.59 -0.15
C LYS A 5 -17.01 25.71 -0.28
N ASP A 6 -15.87 26.28 0.07
CA ASP A 6 -14.63 25.52 0.15
C ASP A 6 -14.86 24.50 1.26
N HIS A 7 -15.07 23.24 0.89
CA HIS A 7 -15.25 22.18 1.88
C HIS A 7 -13.99 22.14 2.74
N ASP A 8 -14.16 22.43 4.02
CA ASP A 8 -13.08 22.46 5.00
C ASP A 8 -12.37 21.10 4.98
N VAL A 9 -11.04 21.13 4.99
CA VAL A 9 -10.24 19.91 4.86
C VAL A 9 -10.45 19.07 6.13
N TYR A 10 -10.91 17.83 5.95
CA TYR A 10 -11.19 16.95 7.08
C TYR A 10 -9.90 16.59 7.84
N HIS A 11 -9.86 16.86 9.15
CA HIS A 11 -8.72 16.53 10.01
C HIS A 11 -9.16 16.14 11.42
N GLU A 12 -9.00 14.86 11.76
CA GLU A 12 -9.12 14.35 13.11
C GLU A 12 -7.84 14.57 13.90
N ARG A 13 -7.98 15.28 15.01
CA ARG A 13 -6.94 15.50 16.01
C ARG A 13 -6.92 14.35 17.01
N GLN A 14 -5.72 14.05 17.51
CA GLN A 14 -5.47 12.89 18.33
C GLN A 14 -6.28 12.95 19.62
N SER A 15 -7.02 11.88 19.87
CA SER A 15 -7.63 11.58 21.14
C SER A 15 -7.04 10.27 21.64
N TRP A 16 -6.48 10.25 22.85
CA TRP A 16 -5.88 9.05 23.45
C TRP A 16 -4.81 8.41 22.55
N GLN A 17 -4.81 7.08 22.40
CA GLN A 17 -3.87 6.37 21.53
C GLN A 17 -4.54 5.90 20.21
N PHE A 18 -5.65 6.52 19.81
CA PHE A 18 -6.42 6.17 18.60
C PHE A 18 -5.79 6.64 17.28
N CYS A 19 -4.47 6.84 17.23
CA CYS A 19 -3.76 7.33 16.05
C CYS A 19 -4.02 6.49 14.80
N GLY A 20 -4.22 5.16 14.93
CA GLY A 20 -4.60 4.30 13.81
C GLY A 20 -5.96 4.64 13.20
N ILE A 21 -6.97 4.90 14.05
CA ILE A 21 -8.32 5.30 13.61
C ILE A 21 -8.24 6.66 12.92
N HIS A 22 -7.59 7.63 13.56
CA HIS A 22 -7.45 8.98 13.01
C HIS A 22 -6.69 8.99 11.68
N ALA A 23 -5.64 8.18 11.55
CA ALA A 23 -4.90 8.04 10.30
C ALA A 23 -5.82 7.55 9.17
N VAL A 24 -6.64 6.53 9.41
CA VAL A 24 -7.55 6.01 8.39
C VAL A 24 -8.66 7.02 8.06
N ASN A 25 -9.29 7.64 9.05
CA ASN A 25 -10.32 8.65 8.80
C ASN A 25 -9.78 9.88 8.07
N ASN A 26 -8.58 10.34 8.45
CA ASN A 26 -7.88 11.41 7.75
C ASN A 26 -7.54 11.02 6.32
N LEU A 27 -7.06 9.80 6.08
CA LEU A 27 -6.83 9.30 4.73
C LEU A 27 -8.14 9.33 3.91
N LEU A 28 -9.25 8.88 4.48
CA LEU A 28 -10.55 8.82 3.79
C LEU A 28 -11.27 10.17 3.73
N GLN A 29 -10.74 11.20 4.40
CA GLN A 29 -11.28 12.55 4.49
C GLN A 29 -12.71 12.62 5.04
N ARG A 30 -13.03 11.74 6.00
CA ARG A 30 -14.32 11.68 6.73
C ARG A 30 -14.20 10.78 7.96
N GLN A 31 -15.14 10.89 8.89
CA GLN A 31 -15.26 9.94 10.00
C GLN A 31 -15.88 8.63 9.50
N GLU A 32 -15.09 7.76 8.90
CA GLU A 32 -15.54 6.43 8.46
C GLU A 32 -15.60 5.44 9.63
N PHE A 33 -14.66 5.54 10.57
CA PHE A 33 -14.50 4.62 11.68
C PHE A 33 -14.53 5.31 13.03
N LYS A 34 -15.05 4.60 14.03
CA LYS A 34 -15.00 4.94 15.44
C LYS A 34 -14.25 3.87 16.20
N LYS A 35 -13.92 4.16 17.46
CA LYS A 35 -13.30 3.20 18.39
C LYS A 35 -14.05 1.87 18.45
N ALA A 36 -15.39 1.93 18.45
CA ALA A 36 -16.24 0.74 18.52
C ALA A 36 -16.01 -0.21 17.32
N ASP A 37 -15.75 0.33 16.12
CA ASP A 37 -15.49 -0.48 14.93
C ASP A 37 -14.17 -1.24 15.05
N PHE A 38 -13.10 -0.53 15.44
CA PHE A 38 -11.79 -1.16 15.63
C PHE A 38 -11.79 -2.13 16.82
N ASP A 39 -12.54 -1.84 17.90
CA ASP A 39 -12.72 -2.77 19.02
C ASP A 39 -13.44 -4.04 18.60
N ARG A 40 -14.48 -3.93 17.75
CA ARG A 40 -15.20 -5.09 17.21
C ARG A 40 -14.25 -5.94 16.36
N ILE A 41 -13.52 -5.33 15.44
CA ILE A 41 -12.58 -6.02 14.55
C ILE A 41 -11.47 -6.70 15.34
N ALA A 42 -10.89 -6.02 16.33
CA ALA A 42 -9.87 -6.60 17.19
C ALA A 42 -10.40 -7.86 17.90
N LYS A 43 -11.65 -7.86 18.39
CA LYS A 43 -12.27 -9.05 18.98
C LYS A 43 -12.47 -10.17 17.95
N THR A 44 -12.88 -9.85 16.73
CA THR A 44 -13.04 -10.83 15.65
C THR A 44 -11.71 -11.49 15.27
N LEU A 45 -10.62 -10.73 15.26
CA LEU A 45 -9.28 -11.26 14.95
C LEU A 45 -8.71 -12.18 16.05
N ALA A 46 -9.18 -12.02 17.29
CA ALA A 46 -8.74 -12.83 18.44
C ALA A 46 -9.93 -13.24 19.32
N PRO A 47 -10.82 -14.13 18.83
CA PRO A 47 -12.11 -14.42 19.48
C PRO A 47 -11.95 -15.13 20.83
N ASN A 48 -10.84 -15.85 21.03
CA ASN A 48 -10.58 -16.68 22.22
C ASN A 48 -9.46 -16.13 23.12
N ALA A 49 -9.02 -14.89 22.89
CA ALA A 49 -7.89 -14.32 23.63
C ALA A 49 -8.34 -13.57 24.89
N PHE A 50 -7.97 -14.07 26.08
CA PHE A 50 -8.16 -13.36 27.36
C PHE A 50 -7.43 -12.01 27.39
N VAL A 51 -6.28 -11.93 26.71
CA VAL A 51 -5.54 -10.70 26.39
C VAL A 51 -5.47 -10.59 24.88
N ASN A 52 -6.12 -9.58 24.31
CA ASN A 52 -6.15 -9.40 22.86
C ASN A 52 -4.81 -8.82 22.37
N PRO A 53 -4.00 -9.56 21.60
CA PRO A 53 -2.67 -9.12 21.17
C PRO A 53 -2.72 -7.96 20.15
N HIS A 54 -3.89 -7.69 19.56
CA HIS A 54 -4.11 -6.67 18.54
C HIS A 54 -4.60 -5.33 19.12
N ARG A 55 -4.66 -5.20 20.45
CA ARG A 55 -4.94 -3.95 21.17
C ARG A 55 -4.17 -3.88 22.48
N SER A 56 -3.99 -2.68 23.02
CA SER A 56 -3.53 -2.56 24.41
C SER A 56 -4.54 -3.21 25.37
N ILE A 57 -4.02 -3.94 26.36
CA ILE A 57 -4.79 -4.64 27.41
C ILE A 57 -5.81 -3.71 28.08
N TRP A 58 -5.48 -2.42 28.19
CA TRP A 58 -6.27 -1.39 28.86
C TRP A 58 -7.27 -0.65 27.95
N GLY A 59 -7.49 -1.09 26.70
CA GLY A 59 -8.51 -0.49 25.82
C GLY A 59 -8.20 0.94 25.34
N THR A 60 -6.94 1.35 25.41
CA THR A 60 -6.47 2.72 25.09
C THR A 60 -6.29 3.00 23.59
N GLY A 61 -6.43 1.98 22.72
CA GLY A 61 -6.51 2.19 21.27
C GLY A 61 -5.24 1.99 20.45
N ASN A 62 -4.20 1.33 21.00
CA ASN A 62 -3.04 0.90 20.23
C ASN A 62 -3.39 -0.30 19.34
N TYR A 63 -4.15 -0.07 18.28
CA TYR A 63 -4.49 -1.10 17.30
C TYR A 63 -3.29 -1.38 16.40
N ASP A 64 -3.09 -2.65 16.07
CA ASP A 64 -2.08 -3.04 15.11
C ASP A 64 -2.57 -2.93 13.66
N VAL A 65 -1.65 -3.19 12.74
CA VAL A 65 -1.88 -3.12 11.29
C VAL A 65 -2.96 -4.09 10.78
N ASN A 66 -3.20 -5.22 11.45
CA ASN A 66 -4.20 -6.19 11.01
C ASN A 66 -5.61 -5.65 11.24
N VAL A 67 -5.83 -4.96 12.38
CA VAL A 67 -7.09 -4.26 12.64
C VAL A 67 -7.35 -3.19 11.59
N LEU A 68 -6.33 -2.37 11.26
CA LEU A 68 -6.45 -1.34 10.21
C LEU A 68 -6.77 -1.96 8.85
N THR A 69 -6.09 -3.06 8.49
CA THR A 69 -6.27 -3.75 7.21
C THR A 69 -7.68 -4.32 7.09
N MET A 70 -8.16 -5.03 8.11
CA MET A 70 -9.52 -5.57 8.13
C MET A 70 -10.58 -4.48 8.09
N ALA A 71 -10.40 -3.39 8.85
CA ALA A 71 -11.33 -2.26 8.85
C ALA A 71 -11.49 -1.65 7.45
N MET A 72 -10.37 -1.46 6.75
CA MET A 72 -10.36 -0.93 5.39
C MET A 72 -10.99 -1.89 4.39
N GLN A 73 -10.77 -3.20 4.53
CA GLN A 73 -11.37 -4.23 3.67
C GLN A 73 -12.88 -4.35 3.82
N GLU A 74 -13.42 -4.15 5.04
CA GLU A 74 -14.87 -4.06 5.27
C GLU A 74 -15.52 -2.86 4.56
N LYS A 75 -14.72 -1.87 4.12
CA LYS A 75 -15.16 -0.65 3.44
C LYS A 75 -14.70 -0.55 1.98
N ASP A 76 -14.41 -1.70 1.36
CA ASP A 76 -13.97 -1.81 -0.04
C ASP A 76 -12.68 -1.05 -0.36
N TYR A 77 -11.76 -1.03 0.61
CA TYR A 77 -10.38 -0.58 0.43
C TYR A 77 -9.40 -1.72 0.67
N ASP A 78 -8.25 -1.66 0.00
CA ASP A 78 -7.11 -2.54 0.25
C ASP A 78 -5.93 -1.74 0.79
N ILE A 79 -5.20 -2.35 1.73
CA ILE A 79 -3.93 -1.86 2.25
C ILE A 79 -2.82 -2.84 1.85
N ARG A 80 -1.75 -2.32 1.24
CA ARG A 80 -0.57 -3.11 0.86
C ARG A 80 0.69 -2.55 1.48
N TRP A 81 1.56 -3.43 1.95
CA TRP A 81 2.89 -3.04 2.40
C TRP A 81 3.72 -2.57 1.21
N PHE A 82 4.35 -1.41 1.34
CA PHE A 82 5.37 -0.99 0.38
C PHE A 82 6.67 -1.77 0.65
N ASP A 83 7.24 -2.36 -0.40
CA ASP A 83 8.55 -3.00 -0.31
C ASP A 83 9.63 -1.91 -0.18
N ARG A 84 10.21 -1.78 1.02
CA ARG A 84 11.22 -0.76 1.34
C ARG A 84 12.49 -0.81 0.48
N ARG A 85 12.71 -1.89 -0.26
CA ARG A 85 13.84 -2.04 -1.18
C ARG A 85 13.59 -1.37 -2.53
N LYS A 86 12.33 -1.03 -2.84
CA LYS A 86 11.94 -0.37 -4.09
C LYS A 86 12.04 1.15 -3.97
N ASP A 87 12.31 1.82 -5.09
CA ASP A 87 12.21 3.27 -5.17
C ASP A 87 10.72 3.69 -5.21
N PRO A 88 10.25 4.64 -4.38
CA PRO A 88 8.85 5.08 -4.37
C PRO A 88 8.32 5.57 -5.73
N SER A 89 9.21 5.96 -6.65
CA SER A 89 8.82 6.35 -8.02
C SER A 89 8.16 5.24 -8.84
N VAL A 90 8.30 3.97 -8.45
CA VAL A 90 7.62 2.83 -9.08
C VAL A 90 6.13 2.77 -8.77
N ILE A 91 5.66 3.52 -7.76
CA ILE A 91 4.26 3.53 -7.36
C ILE A 91 3.44 4.29 -8.41
N ASN A 92 2.33 3.70 -8.82
CA ASN A 92 1.32 4.37 -9.64
C ASN A 92 0.43 5.24 -8.75
N LEU A 93 0.77 6.53 -8.64
CA LEU A 93 0.09 7.46 -7.73
C LEU A 93 -1.39 7.72 -8.10
N ASP A 94 -1.79 7.44 -9.33
CA ASP A 94 -3.17 7.63 -9.80
C ASP A 94 -4.10 6.49 -9.35
N GLU A 95 -3.54 5.33 -8.97
CA GLU A 95 -4.30 4.15 -8.55
C GLU A 95 -4.40 4.00 -7.02
N ILE A 96 -3.88 4.98 -6.27
CA ILE A 96 -3.87 4.95 -4.80
C ILE A 96 -4.72 6.07 -4.22
N ILE A 97 -5.25 5.83 -3.03
CA ILE A 97 -5.93 6.84 -2.21
C ILE A 97 -4.90 7.72 -1.50
N GLY A 98 -3.80 7.09 -1.08
CA GLY A 98 -2.70 7.69 -0.35
C GLY A 98 -1.94 6.64 0.46
N PHE A 99 -1.28 7.09 1.52
CA PHE A 99 -0.41 6.28 2.36
C PHE A 99 -0.84 6.32 3.82
N ILE A 100 -0.61 5.22 4.52
CA ILE A 100 -0.64 5.13 5.98
C ILE A 100 0.77 4.81 6.44
N ILE A 101 1.29 5.61 7.37
CA ILE A 101 2.67 5.51 7.85
C ILE A 101 2.65 5.09 9.31
N ASN A 102 3.44 4.08 9.66
CA ASN A 102 3.79 3.76 11.05
C ASN A 102 5.23 4.20 11.31
N THR A 103 5.43 5.16 12.20
CA THR A 103 6.76 5.64 12.57
C THR A 103 7.10 5.30 14.01
N LYS A 104 8.37 5.05 14.28
CA LYS A 104 8.90 4.91 15.64
C LYS A 104 9.13 6.30 16.22
N THR A 105 8.43 6.61 17.30
CA THR A 105 8.64 7.81 18.10
C THR A 105 9.44 7.43 19.35
N PRO A 106 10.72 7.84 19.46
CA PRO A 106 11.47 7.69 20.71
C PRO A 106 10.82 8.58 21.78
N LYS A 107 10.59 8.04 22.97
CA LYS A 107 10.14 8.84 24.11
C LYS A 107 11.37 9.47 24.76
N PHE A 108 11.39 10.80 24.83
CA PHE A 108 12.36 11.57 25.60
C PHE A 108 12.39 10.97 27.02
N PHE A 109 13.50 10.35 27.43
CA PHE A 109 13.71 9.61 28.71
C PHE A 109 13.29 8.13 28.81
N SER A 110 13.04 7.39 27.72
CA SER A 110 12.71 5.97 27.82
C SER A 110 13.39 5.07 26.80
N MET A 111 13.83 3.88 27.22
CA MET A 111 14.28 2.80 26.32
C MET A 111 13.13 2.20 25.48
N TYR A 112 11.88 2.60 25.73
CA TYR A 112 10.71 2.13 24.99
C TYR A 112 10.41 3.02 23.78
N THR A 113 10.44 2.44 22.58
CA THR A 113 9.97 3.08 21.35
C THR A 113 8.45 2.94 21.27
N SER A 114 7.76 4.03 20.92
CA SER A 114 6.32 4.01 20.68
C SER A 114 6.02 4.12 19.20
N HIS A 115 4.99 3.44 18.73
CA HIS A 115 4.55 3.53 17.34
C HIS A 115 3.51 4.65 17.19
N HIS A 116 3.55 5.34 16.05
CA HIS A 116 2.60 6.40 15.72
C HIS A 116 2.13 6.26 14.29
N TRP A 117 0.82 6.32 14.11
CA TRP A 117 0.17 6.24 12.81
C TRP A 117 -0.22 7.62 12.31
N PHE A 118 0.04 7.90 11.03
CA PHE A 118 -0.47 9.09 10.34
C PHE A 118 -0.71 8.80 8.85
N ALA A 119 -1.44 9.68 8.17
CA ALA A 119 -1.75 9.52 6.75
C ALA A 119 -1.06 10.56 5.87
N VAL A 120 -0.86 10.21 4.60
CA VAL A 120 -0.41 11.14 3.55
C VAL A 120 -1.32 10.99 2.33
N ARG A 121 -1.89 12.08 1.83
CA ARG A 121 -2.81 12.06 0.68
C ARG A 121 -2.77 13.38 -0.09
N VAL A 122 -3.10 13.34 -1.38
CA VAL A 122 -3.40 14.54 -2.18
C VAL A 122 -4.69 15.22 -1.73
N ILE A 123 -4.61 16.52 -1.45
CA ILE A 123 -5.74 17.42 -1.24
C ILE A 123 -5.53 18.66 -2.10
N LYS A 124 -6.54 19.01 -2.90
CA LYS A 124 -6.48 20.19 -3.80
C LYS A 124 -5.19 20.22 -4.64
N GLY A 125 -4.75 19.04 -5.13
CA GLY A 125 -3.55 18.87 -5.97
C GLY A 125 -2.22 18.84 -5.22
N LYS A 126 -2.21 18.92 -3.89
CA LYS A 126 -0.99 18.97 -3.06
C LYS A 126 -0.90 17.75 -2.17
N TRP A 127 0.29 17.17 -2.07
CA TRP A 127 0.53 16.10 -1.09
C TRP A 127 0.52 16.68 0.31
N THR A 128 -0.29 16.11 1.19
CA THR A 128 -0.53 16.62 2.53
C THR A 128 -0.40 15.50 3.54
N LYS A 129 0.37 15.76 4.59
CA LYS A 129 0.51 14.93 5.78
C LYS A 129 -0.61 15.27 6.77
N PHE A 130 -1.31 14.23 7.21
CA PHE A 130 -2.36 14.26 8.22
C PHE A 130 -1.89 13.54 9.48
N ASP A 131 -1.25 14.28 10.36
CA ASP A 131 -0.83 13.80 11.66
C ASP A 131 -1.77 14.30 12.73
N SER A 132 -2.44 13.37 13.41
CA SER A 132 -3.43 13.71 14.44
C SER A 132 -2.79 14.48 15.61
N LYS A 133 -1.47 14.43 15.81
CA LYS A 133 -0.77 15.24 16.82
C LYS A 133 -0.72 16.73 16.46
N ASN A 134 -0.82 17.06 15.18
CA ASN A 134 -0.80 18.43 14.70
C ASN A 134 -2.18 19.06 14.76
N LYS A 135 -2.23 20.37 15.00
CA LYS A 135 -3.49 21.15 14.99
C LYS A 135 -4.12 21.19 13.60
N ILE A 136 -3.29 21.20 12.55
CA ILE A 136 -3.70 21.27 11.15
C ILE A 136 -2.85 20.31 10.30
N PRO A 137 -3.35 19.88 9.12
CA PRO A 137 -2.56 19.15 8.15
C PRO A 137 -1.36 19.96 7.64
N THR A 138 -0.32 19.28 7.18
CA THR A 138 0.93 19.93 6.70
C THR A 138 1.22 19.53 5.27
N GLU A 139 1.45 20.48 4.38
CA GLU A 139 1.83 20.21 2.99
C GLU A 139 3.24 19.59 2.92
N ILE A 140 3.43 18.65 2.00
CA ILE A 140 4.73 18.13 1.61
C ILE A 140 5.16 18.91 0.37
N GLU A 141 6.16 19.77 0.53
CA GLU A 141 6.68 20.62 -0.55
C GLU A 141 7.36 19.81 -1.66
N GLY A 142 7.47 20.38 -2.86
CA GLY A 142 8.19 19.77 -3.98
C GLY A 142 7.38 18.76 -4.81
N GLY A 143 6.06 18.70 -4.61
CA GLY A 143 5.14 17.87 -5.40
C GLY A 143 5.50 16.39 -5.35
N ILE A 144 5.46 15.70 -6.50
CA ILE A 144 5.76 14.27 -6.59
C ILE A 144 7.21 13.96 -6.17
N LYS A 145 8.19 14.80 -6.56
CA LYS A 145 9.59 14.60 -6.15
C LYS A 145 9.76 14.74 -4.63
N GLY A 146 9.09 15.74 -4.06
CA GLY A 146 9.02 15.97 -2.63
C GLY A 146 8.42 14.78 -1.87
N LEU A 147 7.29 14.25 -2.34
CA LEU A 147 6.69 13.04 -1.81
C LEU A 147 7.65 11.84 -1.83
N HIS A 148 8.30 11.57 -2.97
CA HIS A 148 9.24 10.44 -3.05
C HIS A 148 10.41 10.61 -2.08
N SER A 149 10.97 11.82 -1.97
CA SER A 149 12.01 12.13 -0.99
C SER A 149 11.53 11.90 0.44
N TYR A 150 10.31 12.35 0.75
CA TYR A 150 9.70 12.18 2.06
C TYR A 150 9.50 10.70 2.42
N ILE A 151 8.97 9.89 1.49
CA ILE A 151 8.82 8.44 1.69
C ILE A 151 10.18 7.78 1.92
N LYS A 152 11.22 8.14 1.15
CA LYS A 152 12.59 7.62 1.35
C LYS A 152 13.13 7.95 2.74
N GLN A 153 12.91 9.18 3.22
CA GLN A 153 13.32 9.59 4.57
C GLN A 153 12.60 8.77 5.65
N LEU A 154 11.29 8.52 5.48
CA LEU A 154 10.52 7.67 6.40
C LEU A 154 11.08 6.24 6.44
N LEU A 155 11.38 5.64 5.29
CA LEU A 155 11.95 4.30 5.20
C LEU A 155 13.35 4.22 5.82
N ALA A 156 14.19 5.24 5.61
CA ALA A 156 15.51 5.33 6.23
C ALA A 156 15.43 5.48 7.76
N ALA A 157 14.38 6.12 8.27
CA ALA A 157 14.06 6.22 9.70
C ALA A 157 13.32 4.97 10.24
N ASP A 158 13.39 3.84 9.54
CA ASP A 158 12.76 2.56 9.90
C ASP A 158 11.23 2.66 10.11
N SER A 159 10.59 3.60 9.42
CA SER A 159 9.13 3.66 9.37
C SER A 159 8.60 2.62 8.39
N GLN A 160 7.39 2.17 8.65
CA GLN A 160 6.64 1.29 7.75
C GLN A 160 5.70 2.15 6.89
N VAL A 161 5.66 1.85 5.61
CA VAL A 161 4.82 2.57 4.63
C VAL A 161 3.80 1.58 4.07
N LEU A 162 2.54 1.91 4.25
CA LEU A 162 1.41 1.19 3.69
C LEU A 162 0.77 2.02 2.59
N ILE A 163 0.42 1.38 1.48
CA ILE A 163 -0.27 1.97 0.34
C ILE A 163 -1.74 1.59 0.44
N ALA A 164 -2.62 2.58 0.47
CA ALA A 164 -4.07 2.37 0.47
C ALA A 164 -4.63 2.61 -0.94
N CYS A 165 -5.48 1.70 -1.41
CA CYS A 165 -6.13 1.76 -2.72
C CYS A 165 -7.56 1.24 -2.62
N ASN A 166 -8.36 1.42 -3.68
CA ASN A 166 -9.66 0.77 -3.76
C ASN A 166 -9.48 -0.75 -3.86
N LYS A 167 -10.40 -1.52 -3.28
CA LYS A 167 -10.36 -2.98 -3.34
C LYS A 167 -10.28 -3.47 -4.79
N GLY A 168 -9.41 -4.45 -5.03
CA GLY A 168 -9.15 -4.99 -6.36
C GLY A 168 -8.19 -4.15 -7.23
N LYS A 169 -7.70 -3.01 -6.75
CA LYS A 169 -6.62 -2.23 -7.41
C LYS A 169 -5.22 -2.61 -6.95
N GLY A 170 -5.08 -3.60 -6.07
CA GLY A 170 -3.80 -4.02 -5.51
C GLY A 170 -2.73 -4.40 -6.53
N ASP A 171 -3.12 -4.91 -7.70
CA ASP A 171 -2.18 -5.37 -8.73
C ASP A 171 -1.71 -4.25 -9.67
N VAL A 172 -2.30 -3.06 -9.59
CA VAL A 172 -1.95 -1.90 -10.44
C VAL A 172 -1.28 -0.76 -9.66
N ILE A 173 -0.96 -0.98 -8.39
CA ILE A 173 -0.29 0.02 -7.53
C ILE A 173 1.16 0.29 -7.95
N TYR A 174 1.76 -0.56 -8.78
CA TYR A 174 3.10 -0.39 -9.33
C TYR A 174 3.04 -0.23 -10.86
N LYS A 175 3.80 0.72 -11.40
CA LYS A 175 3.79 1.08 -12.83
C LYS A 175 4.15 -0.06 -13.79
N ASN A 176 4.88 -1.08 -13.31
CA ASN A 176 5.39 -2.18 -14.14
C ASN A 176 4.56 -3.47 -14.06
N ASP A 177 3.61 -3.57 -13.13
CA ASP A 177 2.74 -4.75 -13.01
C ASP A 177 1.56 -4.69 -14.01
N SER A 178 1.39 -3.56 -14.71
CA SER A 178 0.34 -3.29 -15.69
C SER A 178 0.58 -3.87 -17.10
N VAL A 179 1.69 -4.56 -17.35
CA VAL A 179 1.91 -5.20 -18.66
C VAL A 179 1.09 -6.49 -18.73
N LYS A 180 -0.17 -6.37 -19.18
CA LYS A 180 -0.91 -7.52 -19.72
C LYS A 180 -0.07 -8.13 -20.85
N PRO A 181 0.10 -9.47 -20.91
CA PRO A 181 0.71 -10.08 -22.09
C PRO A 181 -0.22 -9.83 -23.28
N SER A 182 0.18 -8.91 -24.14
CA SER A 182 -0.24 -8.88 -25.54
C SER A 182 0.43 -10.06 -26.24
N GLY A 183 -0.21 -11.23 -26.18
CA GLY A 183 0.07 -12.35 -27.05
C GLY A 183 -1.26 -12.86 -27.57
N GLY A 184 -1.53 -12.97 -28.86
CA GLY A 184 -0.67 -12.94 -30.04
C GLY A 184 -1.45 -13.73 -31.07
N GLU A 185 -1.79 -13.09 -32.19
CA GLU A 185 -2.41 -13.75 -33.33
C GLU A 185 -1.56 -14.98 -33.72
N LYS A 186 -2.13 -16.18 -33.57
CA LYS A 186 -1.53 -17.39 -34.13
C LYS A 186 -1.61 -17.30 -35.66
N LYS A 187 -0.54 -16.85 -36.31
CA LYS A 187 -0.34 -17.09 -37.74
C LYS A 187 -0.06 -18.59 -37.95
N GLN A 188 -0.97 -19.23 -38.68
CA GLN A 188 -0.83 -20.56 -39.27
C GLN A 188 0.39 -20.59 -40.22
N PRO A 189 1.21 -21.65 -40.24
CA PRO A 189 2.26 -21.77 -41.25
C PRO A 189 1.66 -22.23 -42.59
N GLN A 190 1.95 -21.48 -43.64
CA GLN A 190 1.73 -21.86 -45.04
C GLN A 190 2.72 -22.95 -45.44
N ALA A 191 2.22 -23.99 -46.11
CA ALA A 191 3.03 -25.02 -46.75
C ALA A 191 3.63 -24.46 -48.05
N GLY A 192 4.97 -24.36 -48.11
CA GLY A 192 5.74 -24.02 -49.30
C GLY A 192 6.47 -25.25 -49.83
N ALA A 193 6.19 -25.58 -51.08
CA ALA A 193 6.82 -26.66 -51.85
C ALA A 193 8.24 -26.31 -52.34
N GLY A 194 9.08 -27.32 -52.46
CA GLY A 194 10.37 -27.33 -53.17
C GLY A 194 11.18 -28.56 -52.72
N GLY A 195 11.69 -29.46 -53.54
CA GLY A 195 11.94 -29.47 -54.98
C GLY A 195 13.44 -29.72 -55.24
N GLY A 196 13.87 -30.99 -55.33
CA GLY A 196 15.19 -31.48 -55.82
C GLY A 196 16.43 -31.02 -55.03
N VAL A 197 17.60 -31.66 -55.01
CA VAL A 197 18.25 -32.61 -55.93
C VAL A 197 19.36 -33.36 -55.16
N GLY A 198 19.48 -34.67 -55.41
CA GLY A 198 20.70 -35.48 -55.54
C GLY A 198 21.85 -35.40 -54.52
N ALA A 199 22.11 -36.54 -53.86
CA ALA A 199 23.46 -37.11 -53.75
C ALA A 199 23.35 -38.62 -53.44
N THR A 200 23.95 -39.43 -54.30
CA THR A 200 24.09 -40.88 -54.19
C THR A 200 25.45 -41.26 -53.61
N ALA A 201 25.47 -42.45 -53.00
CA ALA A 201 26.55 -43.45 -52.96
C ALA A 201 27.40 -43.58 -51.67
N GLY A 202 27.42 -44.84 -51.19
CA GLY A 202 28.49 -45.50 -50.41
C GLY A 202 28.61 -45.05 -48.95
N GLU A 203 28.88 -45.87 -47.94
CA GLU A 203 29.34 -47.26 -47.89
C GLU A 203 29.29 -47.72 -46.41
N LEU A 204 29.15 -49.04 -46.21
CA LEU A 204 29.48 -49.95 -45.07
C LEU A 204 30.17 -49.34 -43.80
N ALA A 205 30.00 -49.80 -42.55
CA ALA A 205 29.88 -51.15 -41.96
C ALA A 205 29.50 -51.01 -40.45
N LYS A 206 28.77 -51.96 -39.83
CA LYS A 206 29.21 -52.95 -38.78
C LYS A 206 29.90 -52.34 -37.53
N LEU A 207 29.69 -52.73 -36.27
CA LEU A 207 29.22 -53.97 -35.64
C LEU A 207 29.02 -53.71 -34.10
N GLU A 208 28.12 -54.48 -33.49
CA GLU A 208 28.13 -55.16 -32.17
C GLU A 208 28.75 -54.53 -30.88
N VAL A 209 27.94 -54.43 -29.80
CA VAL A 209 27.87 -55.32 -28.60
C VAL A 209 28.94 -55.03 -27.52
N SER A 210 28.49 -54.41 -26.42
CA SER A 210 28.42 -55.01 -25.07
C SER A 210 27.57 -54.13 -24.16
#